data_AF-A0AAW6KH31-F1
#
_entry.id   AF-A0AAW6KH31-F1
#
_cell.length_a   1.000
_cell.length_b   1.000
_cell.length_c   1.000
_cell.angle_alpha   90.00
_cell.angle_beta   90.00
_cell.angle_gamma   90.00
#
_symmetry.space_group_name_H-M   'P 1'
#
loop_
_entity.id
_entity.type
_entity.pdbx_description
1 polymer ?
#
loop_
_entity_poly.entity_id
_entity_poly.type
_entity_poly.pdbx_seq_one_letter_code
_entity_poly.pdbx_strand_id
1 'polypeptide(L)' 'GTTKLKGKGGYSDEDTEVIYAVVTRLEVTKLKSIVFNIDHNAFITIMDTHETRGGKFKNAIH' A
#
# COMPACT_ATOMS: atom_id res chain seq x y z
N GLY A 1 -7.59 -4.07 -1.58
CA GLY A 1 -7.74 -3.48 -2.92
C GLY A 1 -6.53 -2.62 -3.24
N THR A 2 -6.20 -2.38 -4.51
CA THR A 2 -5.02 -1.61 -4.92
C THR A 2 -5.38 -0.56 -5.96
N THR A 3 -4.78 0.62 -5.86
CA THR A 3 -4.98 1.77 -6.75
C THR A 3 -3.62 2.35 -7.11
N LYS A 4 -3.41 2.69 -8.39
CA LYS A 4 -2.24 3.47 -8.82
C LYS A 4 -2.57 4.95 -8.76
N LEU A 5 -1.75 5.72 -8.06
CA LEU A 5 -1.85 7.17 -7.97
C LEU A 5 -0.71 7.78 -8.77
N LYS A 6 -1.00 8.82 -9.56
CA LYS A 6 0.03 9.67 -10.15
C LYS A 6 0.37 10.78 -9.16
N GLY A 7 1.64 10.96 -8.87
CA GLY A 7 2.16 12.00 -8.00
C GLY A 7 3.27 12.78 -8.69
N LYS A 8 3.77 13.81 -7.99
CA LYS A 8 4.89 14.62 -8.42
C LYS A 8 5.82 14.85 -7.23
N GLY A 9 7.13 14.73 -7.42
CA GLY A 9 8.12 14.89 -6.37
C GLY A 9 8.08 16.32 -5.81
N GLY A 10 7.88 16.48 -4.50
CA GLY A 10 7.72 17.81 -3.90
C GLY A 10 8.97 18.70 -3.97
N TYR A 11 10.16 18.10 -4.11
CA TYR A 11 11.42 18.81 -4.30
C TYR A 11 11.92 18.76 -5.75
N SER A 12 11.87 17.58 -6.38
CA SER A 12 12.40 17.38 -7.73
C SER A 12 11.47 17.86 -8.84
N ASP A 13 10.16 18.02 -8.56
CA ASP A 13 9.12 18.30 -9.54
C ASP A 13 9.04 17.25 -10.68
N GLU A 14 9.52 16.03 -10.42
CA GLU A 14 9.46 14.91 -11.36
C GLU A 14 8.19 14.09 -11.16
N ASP A 15 7.64 13.54 -12.25
CA ASP A 15 6.50 12.62 -12.18
C ASP A 15 6.88 11.34 -11.42
N THR A 16 5.97 10.88 -10.55
CA THR A 16 6.15 9.65 -9.78
C THR A 16 4.85 8.84 -9.76
N GLU A 17 4.96 7.51 -9.71
CA GLU A 17 3.81 6.62 -9.55
C GLU A 17 3.82 5.99 -8.16
N VAL A 18 2.68 6.06 -7.47
CA VAL A 18 2.52 5.51 -6.11
C VAL A 18 1.49 4.40 -6.15
N ILE A 19 1.82 3.25 -5.53
CA ILE A 19 0.87 2.16 -5.33
C ILE A 19 0.22 2.34 -3.97
N TYR A 20 -1.08 2.67 -3.97
CA TYR A 20 -1.90 2.71 -2.76
C TYR A 20 -2.62 1.38 -2.58
N ALA A 21 -2.52 0.78 -1.40
CA ALA A 21 -3.17 -0.47 -1.08
C ALA A 21 -3.84 -0.42 0.28
N VAL A 22 -5.09 -0.90 0.35
CA VAL A 22 -5.78 -1.18 1.60
C VAL A 22 -5.70 -2.67 1.86
N VAL A 23 -5.05 -3.02 2.97
CA VAL A 23 -4.78 -4.39 3.41
C VAL A 23 -5.12 -4.54 4.90
N THR A 24 -5.38 -5.76 5.32
CA THR A 24 -5.57 -6.08 6.74
C THR A 24 -4.25 -6.06 7.49
N ARG A 25 -4.30 -5.92 8.82
CA ARG A 25 -3.10 -5.95 9.69
C ARG A 25 -2.27 -7.23 9.52
N LEU A 26 -2.91 -8.38 9.25
CA LEU A 26 -2.22 -9.65 9.03
C LEU A 26 -1.49 -9.72 7.69
N GLU A 27 -1.99 -9.01 6.67
CA GLU A 27 -1.39 -8.99 5.33
C GLU A 27 -0.16 -8.08 5.25
N VAL A 28 -0.03 -7.09 6.15
CA VAL A 28 1.08 -6.12 6.15
C VAL A 28 2.45 -6.79 6.17
N THR A 29 2.66 -7.79 7.04
CA THR A 29 3.97 -8.49 7.13
C THR A 29 4.32 -9.22 5.84
N LYS A 30 3.34 -9.89 5.23
CA LYS A 30 3.51 -10.57 3.96
C LYS A 30 3.79 -9.58 2.83
N LEU A 31 3.07 -8.45 2.80
CA LEU A 31 3.27 -7.40 1.80
C LEU A 31 4.69 -6.83 1.88
N LYS A 32 5.16 -6.46 3.08
CA LYS A 32 6.54 -5.97 3.28
C LYS A 32 7.56 -6.96 2.72
N SER A 33 7.42 -8.23 3.06
CA SER A 33 8.35 -9.27 2.62
C SER A 33 8.39 -9.39 1.10
N ILE A 34 7.23 -9.36 0.44
CA ILE A 34 7.16 -9.41 -1.03
C ILE A 34 7.81 -8.17 -1.65
N VAL A 35 7.50 -6.97 -1.14
CA VAL A 35 8.07 -5.73 -1.67
C VAL A 35 9.58 -5.72 -1.53
N PHE A 36 10.12 -6.03 -0.34
CA PHE A 36 11.56 -6.03 -0.11
C PHE A 36 12.30 -7.11 -0.90
N ASN A 37 11.67 -8.27 -1.16
CA ASN A 37 12.25 -9.28 -2.03
C ASN A 37 12.34 -8.83 -3.50
N ILE A 38 11.45 -7.93 -3.94
CA ILE A 38 11.45 -7.39 -5.31
C ILE A 38 12.37 -6.18 -5.42
N ASP A 39 12.26 -5.24 -4.48
CA ASP A 39 13.07 -4.02 -4.41
C ASP A 39 13.51 -3.79 -2.95
N HIS A 40 14.80 -4.02 -2.71
CA HIS A 40 15.41 -3.86 -1.38
C HIS A 40 15.50 -2.39 -0.94
N ASN A 41 15.40 -1.43 -1.88
CA ASN A 41 15.45 0.00 -1.61
C ASN A 41 14.05 0.63 -1.52
N ALA A 42 12.98 -0.16 -1.68
CA ALA A 42 11.62 0.32 -1.58
C ALA A 42 11.32 0.90 -0.19
N PHE A 43 10.58 2.01 -0.17
CA PHE A 43 10.04 2.58 1.07
C PHE A 43 8.51 2.45 1.08
N ILE A 44 7.95 2.14 2.26
CA ILE A 44 6.52 1.90 2.44
C ILE A 44 6.03 2.76 3.60
N THR A 45 4.99 3.56 3.35
CA THR A 45 4.27 4.29 4.40
C THR A 45 3.01 3.50 4.79
N ILE A 46 2.80 3.30 6.09
CA ILE A 46 1.64 2.60 6.65
C ILE A 46 0.84 3.59 7.47
N MET A 47 -0.44 3.72 7.17
CA MET A 47 -1.37 4.61 7.86
C MET A 47 -2.57 3.80 8.32
N ASP A 48 -2.92 3.94 9.60
CA ASP A 48 -4.13 3.33 10.15
C ASP A 48 -5.37 4.09 9.66
N THR A 49 -6.35 3.35 9.15
CA THR A 49 -7.61 3.92 8.68
C THR A 49 -8.69 3.78 9.76
N HIS A 50 -9.24 4.89 10.24
CA HIS A 50 -10.24 4.90 11.32
C HIS A 50 -11.61 4.31 10.93
N GLU A 51 -12.11 4.66 9.74
CA GLU A 51 -13.34 4.07 9.19
C GLU A 51 -13.18 3.88 7.68
N THR A 52 -13.19 2.62 7.22
CA THR A 52 -13.31 2.31 5.80
C THR A 52 -14.73 1.80 5.53
N ARG A 53 -15.53 2.55 4.78
CA ARG A 53 -16.87 2.13 4.35
C ARG A 53 -16.80 1.67 2.90
N GLY A 54 -17.29 0.45 2.64
CA GLY A 54 -17.34 -0.10 1.28
C GLY A 54 -15.99 -0.65 0.81
N GLY A 55 -15.78 -1.94 1.05
CA GLY A 55 -14.72 -2.72 0.42
C GLY A 55 -15.00 -4.19 0.62
N LYS A 56 -14.94 -4.99 -0.45
CA LYS A 56 -14.95 -6.45 -0.35
C LYS A 56 -13.56 -6.89 0.10
N PHE A 57 -13.28 -6.76 1.39
CA PHE A 57 -12.12 -7.38 2.00
C PHE A 57 -12.48 -8.85 2.21
N LYS A 58 -11.62 -9.77 1.80
CA LYS A 58 -11.89 -11.20 1.99
C LYS A 58 -12.15 -11.43 3.48
N ASN A 59 -13.38 -11.79 3.83
CA ASN A 59 -13.68 -12.33 5.15
C ASN A 59 -12.77 -13.54 5.32
N ALA A 60 -11.94 -13.54 6.37
CA ALA A 60 -11.40 -14.79 6.86
C ALA A 60 -12.62 -15.62 7.28
N ILE A 61 -12.96 -16.63 6.47
CA ILE A 61 -13.96 -17.62 6.82
C ILE A 61 -13.33 -18.42 7.96
N HIS A 62 -13.76 -18.13 9.20
CA HIS A 62 -13.72 -19.07 10.30
C HIS A 62 -15.16 -19.36 10.68
#